data_AF-A0A2T9ZBS3-F1
#
_entry.id   AF-A0A2T9ZBS3-F1
#
_cell.length_a   1.000
_cell.length_b   1.000
_cell.length_c   1.000
_cell.angle_alpha   90.00
_cell.angle_beta   90.00
_cell.angle_gamma   90.00
#
_symmetry.space_group_name_H-M   'P 1'
#
loop_
_entity.id
_entity.type
_entity.pdbx_description
1 polymer ?
#
loop_
_entity_poly.entity_id
_entity_poly.type
_entity_poly.pdbx_seq_one_letter_code
_entity_poly.pdbx_strand_id
1 'polypeptide(L)'
;MKNQSTGYSPAEMLYGYQLSMPCSYKQLAEQENFEQAWLENISSWRSGIVNIRLKGLENIIKDKEKVIQRYNKSILWKEYRVNEQELKKVDDKGKFELIWMDHIPLR
;
A
#
# COMPACT_ATOMS: atom_id res chain seq x y z
N MET A 1 7.28 13.10 1.17
CA MET A 1 6.60 12.04 1.95
C MET A 1 6.82 10.70 1.25
N LYS A 2 7.06 9.62 1.99
CA LYS A 2 7.27 8.26 1.45
C LYS A 2 6.08 7.37 1.82
N ASN A 3 5.74 6.40 0.97
CA ASN A 3 4.70 5.41 1.25
C ASN A 3 5.27 4.34 2.18
N GLN A 4 4.54 4.00 3.25
CA GLN A 4 4.97 3.05 4.27
C GLN A 4 5.22 1.64 3.71
N SER A 5 4.37 1.14 2.80
CA SER A 5 4.47 -0.23 2.28
C SER A 5 5.42 -0.39 1.09
N THR A 6 5.88 0.69 0.46
CA THR A 6 6.95 0.60 -0.57
C THR A 6 8.32 1.02 -0.04
N GLY A 7 8.37 1.91 0.94
CA GLY A 7 9.59 2.59 1.40
C GLY A 7 10.01 3.79 0.52
N TYR A 8 9.23 4.14 -0.51
CA TYR A 8 9.56 5.16 -1.50
C TYR A 8 8.42 6.16 -1.71
N SER A 9 8.73 7.36 -2.21
CA SER A 9 7.75 8.30 -2.73
C SER A 9 7.33 7.93 -4.16
N PRO A 10 6.15 8.39 -4.64
CA PRO A 10 5.75 8.18 -6.03
C PRO A 10 6.76 8.74 -7.05
N ALA A 11 7.41 9.86 -6.73
CA ALA A 11 8.44 10.47 -7.57
C ALA A 11 9.69 9.57 -7.71
N GLU A 12 10.19 8.99 -6.61
CA GLU A 12 11.33 8.06 -6.65
C GLU A 12 11.00 6.81 -7.51
N MET A 13 9.75 6.32 -7.48
CA MET A 13 9.33 5.17 -8.31
C MET A 13 9.05 5.53 -9.78
N LEU A 14 8.71 6.78 -10.08
CA LEU A 14 8.44 7.27 -11.44
C LEU A 14 9.71 7.71 -12.18
N TYR A 15 10.67 8.33 -11.48
CA TYR A 15 11.85 8.97 -12.08
C TYR A 15 13.19 8.33 -11.65
N GLY A 16 13.22 7.49 -10.61
CA GLY A 16 14.43 6.84 -10.11
C GLY A 16 15.26 7.67 -9.12
N TYR A 17 14.87 8.93 -8.88
CA TYR A 17 15.53 9.85 -7.95
C TYR A 17 14.51 10.70 -7.18
N GLN A 18 14.93 11.33 -6.09
CA GLN A 18 14.10 12.26 -5.33
C GLN A 18 14.13 13.65 -5.99
N LEU A 19 12.96 14.15 -6.42
CA LEU A 19 12.83 15.47 -7.04
C LEU A 19 13.23 16.59 -6.08
N SER A 20 14.00 17.57 -6.58
CA SER A 20 14.29 18.82 -5.89
C SER A 20 13.12 19.79 -6.10
N MET A 21 12.17 19.80 -5.16
CA MET A 21 11.07 20.76 -5.12
C MET A 21 11.52 22.04 -4.40
N PRO A 22 10.87 23.22 -4.56
CA PRO A 22 11.27 24.44 -3.85
C PRO A 22 11.32 24.28 -2.31
N CYS A 23 10.42 23.49 -1.73
CA CYS A 23 10.39 23.15 -0.30
C CYS A 23 11.51 22.18 0.15
N SER A 24 12.17 21.49 -0.79
CA SER A 24 13.24 20.52 -0.52
C SER A 24 14.54 20.83 -1.26
N TYR A 25 14.68 22.06 -1.78
CA TYR A 25 15.87 22.49 -2.50
C TYR A 25 17.07 22.51 -1.55
N LYS A 26 18.22 22.06 -2.05
CA LYS A 26 19.51 22.19 -1.37
C LYS A 26 20.48 22.76 -2.38
N GLN A 27 21.31 23.68 -1.91
CA GLN A 27 22.42 24.19 -2.70
C GLN A 27 23.37 23.04 -3.01
N LEU A 28 23.62 22.80 -4.31
CA LEU A 28 24.56 21.80 -4.77
C LEU A 28 25.99 22.26 -4.43
N ALA A 29 26.88 21.31 -4.14
CA ALA A 29 28.31 21.60 -4.13
C ALA A 29 28.76 21.94 -5.56
N GLU A 30 29.76 22.82 -5.70
CA GLU A 30 30.37 23.10 -6.99
C GLU A 30 31.02 21.81 -7.53
N GLN A 31 30.66 21.42 -8.75
CA GLN A 31 31.20 20.25 -9.42
C GLN A 31 32.22 20.69 -10.46
N GLU A 32 33.47 20.30 -10.28
CA GLU A 32 34.59 20.67 -11.16
C GLU A 32 34.36 20.23 -12.62
N ASN A 33 33.60 19.15 -12.84
CA ASN A 33 33.22 18.68 -14.17
C ASN A 33 31.72 18.33 -14.26
N PHE A 34 30.92 19.30 -14.68
CA PHE A 34 29.47 19.17 -14.87
C PHE A 34 29.08 18.06 -15.88
N GLU A 35 29.82 17.93 -16.99
CA GLU A 35 29.44 17.01 -18.07
C GLU A 35 29.63 15.54 -17.68
N GLN A 36 30.70 15.21 -16.95
CA GLN A 36 30.91 13.88 -16.37
C GLN A 36 29.81 13.54 -15.35
N ALA A 37 29.55 14.45 -14.40
CA ALA A 37 28.50 14.27 -13.40
C ALA A 37 27.09 14.10 -14.02
N TRP A 38 26.81 14.78 -15.13
CA TRP A 38 25.56 14.65 -15.88
C TRP A 38 25.39 13.25 -16.50
N LEU A 39 26.43 12.74 -17.15
CA LEU A 39 26.43 11.39 -17.75
C LEU A 39 26.30 10.28 -16.69
N GLU A 40 27.02 10.42 -15.56
CA GLU A 40 26.90 9.51 -14.42
C GLU A 40 25.46 9.47 -13.88
N ASN A 41 24.85 10.63 -13.65
CA ASN A 41 23.45 10.73 -13.20
C ASN A 41 22.48 10.02 -14.16
N ILE A 42 22.58 10.23 -15.48
CA ILE A 42 21.72 9.56 -16.46
C ILE A 42 21.88 8.02 -16.40
N SER A 43 23.11 7.52 -16.26
CA SER A 43 23.39 6.08 -16.13
C SER A 43 22.80 5.50 -14.83
N SER A 44 22.92 6.26 -13.73
CA SER A 44 22.40 5.93 -12.40
C SER A 44 20.87 5.91 -12.39
N TRP A 45 20.19 6.88 -13.02
CA TRP A 45 18.73 6.91 -13.06
C TRP A 45 18.14 5.76 -13.88
N ARG A 46 18.73 5.44 -15.05
CA ARG A 46 18.28 4.33 -15.92
C ARG A 46 18.37 2.96 -15.24
N SER A 47 19.43 2.72 -14.46
CA SER A 47 19.64 1.46 -13.73
C SER A 47 18.92 1.43 -12.37
N GLY A 48 19.00 2.53 -11.62
CA GLY A 48 18.42 2.69 -10.28
C GLY A 48 16.90 2.58 -10.26
N ILE A 49 16.20 3.11 -11.27
CA ILE A 49 14.72 3.08 -11.30
C ILE A 49 14.14 1.65 -11.30
N VAL A 50 14.78 0.71 -11.99
CA VAL A 50 14.36 -0.70 -12.00
C VAL A 50 14.56 -1.32 -10.62
N ASN A 51 15.72 -1.07 -10.00
CA ASN A 51 16.04 -1.56 -8.66
C ASN A 51 15.10 -0.99 -7.57
N ILE A 52 14.71 0.29 -7.68
CA ILE A 52 13.72 0.92 -6.78
C ILE A 52 12.35 0.27 -6.95
N ARG A 53 11.92 0.00 -8.18
CA ARG A 53 10.63 -0.66 -8.46
C ARG A 53 10.59 -2.10 -7.96
N LEU A 54 11.66 -2.88 -8.16
CA LEU A 54 11.76 -4.26 -7.66
C LEU A 54 11.71 -4.30 -6.12
N LYS A 55 12.52 -3.48 -5.43
CA LYS A 55 12.49 -3.38 -3.96
C LYS A 55 11.14 -2.90 -3.43
N GLY A 56 10.51 -1.95 -4.10
CA GLY A 56 9.16 -1.50 -3.78
C GLY A 56 8.11 -2.60 -3.91
N LEU A 57 8.22 -3.45 -4.95
CA LEU A 57 7.34 -4.60 -5.17
C LEU A 57 7.54 -5.69 -4.11
N GLU A 58 8.79 -6.03 -3.77
CA GLU A 58 9.10 -6.95 -2.68
C GLU A 58 8.48 -6.50 -1.35
N ASN A 59 8.57 -5.20 -1.03
CA ASN A 59 8.00 -4.65 0.19
C ASN A 59 6.47 -4.74 0.20
N ILE A 60 5.81 -4.47 -0.94
CA ILE A 60 4.36 -4.67 -1.11
C ILE A 60 3.98 -6.13 -0.86
N ILE A 61 4.71 -7.10 -1.44
CA ILE A 61 4.43 -8.53 -1.27
C ILE A 61 4.51 -8.92 0.21
N LYS A 62 5.61 -8.57 0.88
CA LYS A 62 5.84 -8.84 2.31
C LYS A 62 4.76 -8.19 3.21
N ASP A 63 4.25 -7.02 2.85
CA ASP A 63 3.13 -6.39 3.57
C ASP A 63 1.78 -7.05 3.29
N LYS A 64 1.51 -7.47 2.05
CA LYS A 64 0.29 -8.22 1.70
C LYS A 64 0.24 -9.57 2.41
N GLU A 65 1.37 -10.28 2.53
CA GLU A 65 1.48 -11.52 3.31
C GLU A 65 1.12 -11.32 4.78
N LYS A 66 1.65 -10.28 5.44
CA LYS A 66 1.28 -9.90 6.83
C LYS A 66 -0.21 -9.60 6.97
N VAL A 67 -0.81 -8.94 5.98
CA VAL A 67 -2.26 -8.64 5.96
C VAL A 67 -3.08 -9.92 5.82
N ILE A 68 -2.69 -10.84 4.92
CA ILE A 68 -3.34 -12.15 4.75
C ILE A 68 -3.24 -12.97 6.06
N GLN A 69 -2.06 -13.06 6.67
CA GLN A 69 -1.87 -13.76 7.95
C GLN A 69 -2.76 -13.17 9.06
N ARG A 70 -2.84 -11.84 9.17
CA ARG A 70 -3.70 -11.15 10.15
C ARG A 70 -5.18 -11.39 9.90
N TYR A 71 -5.62 -11.30 8.65
CA TYR A 71 -7.01 -11.50 8.26
C TYR A 71 -7.43 -12.95 8.50
N ASN A 72 -6.69 -13.91 7.96
CA ASN A 72 -6.98 -15.35 8.08
C ASN A 72 -7.01 -15.82 9.54
N LYS A 73 -6.17 -15.26 10.43
CA LYS A 73 -6.21 -15.56 11.88
C LYS A 73 -7.55 -15.21 12.53
N SER A 74 -8.32 -14.28 11.97
CA SER A 74 -9.65 -13.88 12.46
C SER A 74 -10.82 -14.56 11.74
N ILE A 75 -10.57 -15.36 10.71
CA ILE A 75 -11.62 -16.11 10.01
C ILE A 75 -11.95 -17.39 10.80
N LEU A 76 -13.00 -17.31 11.62
CA LEU A 76 -13.75 -18.50 12.00
C LEU A 76 -14.64 -18.87 10.82
N TRP A 77 -14.31 -19.95 10.12
CA TRP A 77 -15.17 -20.47 9.05
C TRP A 77 -16.43 -21.05 9.68
N LYS A 78 -17.59 -20.70 9.12
CA LYS A 78 -18.89 -21.29 9.45
C LYS A 78 -19.54 -21.72 8.14
N GLU A 79 -19.79 -23.01 8.01
CA GLU A 79 -20.72 -23.52 7.00
C GLU A 79 -22.15 -23.28 7.50
N TYR A 80 -23.01 -22.75 6.64
CA TYR A 80 -24.43 -22.56 6.91
C TYR A 80 -25.22 -23.72 6.30
N ARG A 81 -26.22 -24.23 7.02
CA ARG A 81 -27.10 -25.31 6.55
C ARG A 81 -28.51 -24.79 6.28
N VAL A 82 -29.20 -25.45 5.35
CA VAL A 82 -30.62 -25.17 5.06
C VAL A 82 -31.43 -25.39 6.35
N ASN A 83 -32.32 -24.44 6.67
CA ASN A 83 -33.08 -24.32 7.92
C ASN A 83 -32.30 -23.89 9.19
N GLU A 84 -31.04 -23.44 9.11
CA GLU A 84 -30.38 -22.83 10.29
C GLU A 84 -30.90 -21.42 10.64
N GLN A 85 -31.11 -21.21 11.94
CA GLN A 85 -31.55 -19.98 12.61
C GLN A 85 -30.55 -18.82 12.55
N GLU A 86 -30.48 -18.03 11.47
CA GLU A 86 -29.60 -16.84 11.40
C GLU A 86 -30.33 -15.51 11.63
N LEU A 87 -29.61 -14.54 12.21
CA LEU A 87 -30.07 -13.16 12.41
C LEU A 87 -29.54 -12.27 11.28
N LYS A 88 -30.43 -11.54 10.59
CA LYS A 88 -30.01 -10.57 9.58
C LYS A 88 -29.57 -9.27 10.26
N LYS A 89 -28.39 -8.75 9.90
CA LYS A 89 -27.95 -7.40 10.28
C LYS A 89 -28.81 -6.34 9.57
N VAL A 90 -29.25 -5.32 10.31
CA VAL A 90 -29.83 -4.10 9.72
C VAL A 90 -28.70 -3.18 9.28
N ASP A 91 -28.75 -2.69 8.05
CA ASP A 91 -27.72 -1.80 7.51
C ASP A 91 -27.93 -0.36 8.01
N ASP A 92 -29.05 0.27 7.63
CA ASP A 92 -29.46 1.60 8.11
C ASP A 92 -30.30 1.51 9.39
N LYS A 93 -29.82 2.08 10.50
CA LYS A 93 -30.53 2.12 11.79
C LYS A 93 -30.10 3.26 12.70
N GLY A 94 -31.05 3.73 13.50
CA GLY A 94 -30.88 4.77 14.50
C GLY A 94 -29.98 4.37 15.68
N LYS A 95 -29.56 5.37 16.47
CA LYS A 95 -28.55 5.25 17.53
C LYS A 95 -28.89 4.24 18.65
N PHE A 96 -30.16 3.87 18.79
CA PHE A 96 -30.67 2.99 19.86
C PHE A 96 -31.52 1.83 19.33
N GLU A 97 -31.41 1.52 18.03
CA GLU A 97 -32.14 0.41 17.39
C GLU A 97 -31.32 -0.89 17.41
N LEU A 98 -32.01 -2.04 17.33
CA LEU A 98 -31.40 -3.36 17.42
C LEU A 98 -30.46 -3.65 16.23
N ILE A 99 -29.49 -4.55 16.42
CA ILE A 99 -28.39 -4.83 15.45
C ILE A 99 -28.86 -5.29 14.06
N TRP A 100 -30.13 -5.65 13.95
CA TRP A 100 -30.47 -7.06 13.91
C TRP A 100 -31.97 -7.20 13.64
N MET A 101 -32.35 -8.26 12.92
CA MET A 101 -33.73 -8.70 12.75
C MET A 101 -33.83 -10.19 13.07
N ASP A 102 -34.97 -10.58 13.64
CA ASP A 102 -35.25 -11.96 14.02
C ASP A 102 -35.29 -12.91 12.82
N HIS A 103 -35.20 -14.20 13.14
CA HIS A 103 -34.94 -15.35 12.27
C HIS A 103 -35.43 -15.23 10.82
N ILE A 104 -34.49 -15.16 9.88
CA ILE A 104 -34.76 -15.43 8.46
C ILE A 104 -34.32 -16.87 8.15
N PRO A 105 -35.23 -17.78 7.78
CA PRO A 105 -34.84 -19.12 7.37
C PRO A 105 -34.08 -19.08 6.05
N LEU A 106 -32.91 -19.71 6.01
CA LEU A 106 -32.15 -19.94 4.79
C LEU A 106 -32.94 -20.86 3.84
N ARG A 107 -33.27 -20.34 2.65
CA ARG A 107 -33.93 -21.05 1.53
C ARG A 107 -32.93 -21.82 0.68
#